data_AF-A0A2V9G2G2-F1
#
_entry.id   AF-A0A2V9G2G2-F1
#
_cell.length_a   1.000
_cell.length_b   1.000
_cell.length_c   1.000
_cell.angle_alpha   90.00
_cell.angle_beta   90.00
_cell.angle_gamma   90.00
#
_symmetry.space_group_name_H-M   'P 1'
#
loop_
_entity.id
_entity.type
_entity.pdbx_description
1 polymer ?
#
loop_
_entity_poly.entity_id
_entity_poly.type
_entity_poly.pdbx_seq_one_letter_code
_entity_poly.pdbx_strand_id
1 'polypeptide(L)' 'MVAEAGVWKKKRDDLKAKRDALFETYTKDPQNFHLAREIKEIDDEVAECTRHVEQERRAERSAAPSNKLVTTAK' A
#
# COMPACT_ATOMS: atom_id res chain seq x y z
N MET A 1 -6.18 -8.51 12.02
CA MET A 1 -4.73 -8.71 12.26
C MET A 1 -4.02 -7.36 12.28
N VAL A 2 -3.46 -6.92 13.40
CA VAL A 2 -2.76 -5.61 13.50
C VAL A 2 -1.28 -5.71 13.06
N ALA A 3 -0.72 -6.91 13.07
CA ALA A 3 0.70 -7.16 12.78
C ALA A 3 1.08 -6.83 11.33
N GLU A 4 0.19 -7.10 10.36
CA GLU A 4 0.48 -6.87 8.95
C GLU A 4 0.47 -5.39 8.61
N ALA A 5 -0.48 -4.61 9.15
CA ALA A 5 -0.53 -3.17 8.95
C ALA A 5 0.77 -2.47 9.39
N GLY A 6 1.43 -2.96 10.44
CA GLY A 6 2.76 -2.46 10.86
C GLY A 6 3.88 -2.79 9.89
N VAL A 7 3.87 -3.98 9.30
CA VAL A 7 4.85 -4.45 8.30
C VAL A 7 4.72 -3.67 6.99
N TRP A 8 3.50 -3.54 6.46
CA TRP A 8 3.24 -2.77 5.24
C TRP A 8 3.54 -1.28 5.42
N LYS A 9 3.27 -0.71 6.60
CA LYS A 9 3.60 0.69 6.91
C LYS A 9 5.11 0.93 6.88
N LYS A 10 5.89 0.04 7.50
CA LYS A 10 7.36 0.13 7.47
C LYS A 10 7.92 -0.03 6.06
N LYS A 11 7.45 -1.06 5.34
CA LYS A 11 7.83 -1.31 3.93
C LYS A 11 7.56 -0.07 3.05
N ARG A 12 6.40 0.56 3.20
CA ARG A 12 6.04 1.78 2.46
C ARG A 12 6.96 2.95 2.82
N ASP A 13 7.31 3.13 4.09
CA ASP A 13 8.22 4.21 4.49
C ASP A 13 9.65 3.97 3.97
N ASP A 14 10.14 2.73 3.97
CA ASP A 14 11.42 2.36 3.34
C ASP A 14 11.41 2.60 1.82
N LEU A 15 10.32 2.25 1.15
CA LEU A 15 10.14 2.50 -0.28
C LEU A 15 10.09 4.00 -0.58
N LYS A 16 9.38 4.79 0.22
CA LYS A 16 9.38 6.25 0.09
C LYS A 16 10.77 6.86 0.26
N ALA A 17 11.53 6.41 1.26
CA ALA A 17 12.89 6.90 1.49
C ALA A 17 13.81 6.58 0.29
N LYS A 18 13.71 5.37 -0.28
CA LYS A 18 14.41 5.02 -1.52
C LYS A 18 14.01 5.90 -2.69
N ARG A 19 12.70 6.10 -2.89
CA ARG A 19 12.15 6.93 -3.97
C ARG A 19 12.65 8.37 -3.87
N ASP A 20 12.68 8.95 -2.66
CA ASP A 20 13.16 10.32 -2.45
C ASP A 20 14.67 10.44 -2.73
N ALA A 21 15.49 9.47 -2.31
CA ALA A 21 16.92 9.44 -2.62
C ALA A 21 17.21 9.30 -4.12
N LEU A 22 16.44 8.44 -4.81
CA LEU A 22 16.52 8.31 -6.27
C LEU A 22 16.06 9.58 -6.96
N PHE A 23 15.00 10.24 -6.46
CA PHE A 23 14.52 11.51 -6.99
C PHE A 23 15.57 12.60 -6.85
N GLU A 24 16.20 12.76 -5.69
CA GLU A 24 17.29 13.73 -5.52
C GLU A 24 18.44 13.48 -6.50
N THR A 25 18.78 12.21 -6.72
CA THR A 25 19.83 11.82 -7.66
C THR A 25 19.41 12.12 -9.11
N TYR A 26 18.19 11.79 -9.48
CA TYR A 26 17.62 12.07 -10.80
C TYR A 26 17.44 13.57 -11.07
N THR A 27 17.12 14.36 -10.04
CA THR A 27 17.00 15.83 -10.14
C THR A 27 18.36 16.46 -10.43
N LYS A 28 19.45 15.85 -9.93
CA LYS A 28 20.83 16.26 -10.21
C LYS A 28 21.34 15.72 -11.55
N ASP A 29 20.87 14.55 -11.98
CA ASP A 29 21.21 13.92 -13.25
C ASP A 29 19.96 13.47 -14.02
N PRO A 30 19.30 14.38 -14.77
CA PRO A 30 18.04 14.08 -15.46
C PRO A 30 18.20 13.12 -16.65
N GLN A 31 19.43 12.85 -17.09
CA GLN A 31 19.71 11.88 -18.16
C GLN A 31 19.73 10.44 -17.65
N ASN A 32 19.74 10.23 -16.33
CA ASN A 32 19.60 8.91 -15.74
C ASN A 32 18.15 8.41 -15.80
N PHE A 33 17.69 8.06 -17.00
CA PHE A 33 16.38 7.44 -17.22
C PHE A 33 16.20 6.12 -16.44
N HIS A 34 17.30 5.46 -16.09
CA HIS A 34 17.28 4.30 -15.20
C HIS A 34 16.72 4.63 -13.82
N LEU A 35 17.10 5.77 -13.24
CA LEU A 35 16.56 6.23 -11.96
C LEU A 35 15.05 6.53 -12.07
N ALA A 36 14.60 7.14 -13.16
CA ALA A 36 13.18 7.40 -13.39
C ALA A 36 12.35 6.10 -13.48
N ARG A 37 12.90 5.06 -14.12
CA ARG A 37 12.26 3.74 -14.16
C ARG A 37 12.18 3.10 -12.77
N GLU A 38 13.25 3.21 -12.00
CA GLU A 38 13.34 2.62 -10.66
C GLU A 38 12.43 3.35 -9.65
N ILE A 39 12.33 4.68 -9.75
CA ILE A 39 11.34 5.50 -9.04
C ILE A 39 9.91 5.03 -9.34
N LYS A 40 9.61 4.78 -10.62
CA LYS A 40 8.28 4.32 -11.03
C LYS A 40 7.95 2.94 -10.46
N GLU A 41 8.87 1.98 -10.52
CA GLU A 41 8.68 0.65 -9.94
C GLU A 41 8.41 0.74 -8.42
N ILE A 42 9.08 1.66 -7.72
CA ILE A 42 8.83 1.89 -6.30
C ILE A 42 7.44 2.47 -6.06
N ASP A 43 6.99 3.44 -6.86
CA ASP A 43 5.64 4.01 -6.72
C ASP A 43 4.55 2.96 -7.01
N ASP A 44 4.78 2.07 -7.99
CA ASP A 44 3.89 0.93 -8.28
C ASP A 44 3.83 -0.05 -7.09
N GLU A 45 4.97 -0.39 -6.47
CA GLU A 45 5.03 -1.23 -5.25
C GLU A 45 4.31 -0.57 -4.06
N VAL A 46 4.42 0.74 -3.88
CA VAL A 46 3.71 1.49 -2.83
C VAL A 46 2.19 1.45 -3.07
N ALA A 47 1.76 1.57 -4.33
CA ALA A 47 0.35 1.46 -4.69
C ALA A 47 -0.19 0.05 -4.42
N GLU A 48 0.57 -0.99 -4.74
CA GLU A 48 0.24 -2.38 -4.42
C GLU A 48 0.15 -2.62 -2.90
N CYS A 49 1.12 -2.13 -2.12
CA CYS A 49 1.08 -2.20 -0.66
C CYS A 49 -0.19 -1.55 -0.10
N THR A 50 -0.58 -0.40 -0.64
CA THR A 50 -1.79 0.32 -0.23
C THR A 50 -3.06 -0.46 -0.57
N ARG A 51 -3.11 -1.03 -1.78
CA ARG A 51 -4.20 -1.90 -2.22
C ARG A 51 -4.34 -3.16 -1.36
N HIS A 52 -3.23 -3.81 -1.01
CA HIS A 52 -3.25 -4.99 -0.15
C HIS A 52 -3.79 -4.68 1.24
N VAL A 53 -3.31 -3.62 1.88
CA VAL A 53 -3.81 -3.19 3.20
C VAL A 53 -5.32 -2.88 3.15
N GLU A 54 -5.79 -2.24 2.08
CA GLU A 54 -7.20 -1.91 1.93
C GLU A 54 -8.08 -3.13 1.57
N GLN A 55 -7.58 -4.05 0.75
CA GLN A 55 -8.25 -5.31 0.44
C GLN A 55 -8.38 -6.20 1.67
N GLU A 56 -7.33 -6.36 2.47
CA GLU A 56 -7.37 -7.11 3.73
C GLU A 56 -8.39 -6.50 4.70
N ARG A 57 -8.37 -5.18 4.87
CA ARG A 57 -9.36 -4.47 5.70
C ARG A 57 -10.79 -4.67 5.19
N ARG A 58 -10.98 -4.73 3.87
CA ARG A 58 -12.29 -4.97 3.25
C ARG A 58 -12.71 -6.43 3.39
N ALA A 59 -11.79 -7.38 3.26
CA ALA A 59 -12.04 -8.81 3.47
C ALA A 59 -12.41 -9.09 4.93
N GLU A 60 -11.70 -8.53 5.91
CA GLU A 60 -12.05 -8.60 7.34
C GLU A 60 -13.46 -8.06 7.61
N ARG A 61 -13.85 -6.97 6.94
CA ARG A 61 -15.18 -6.37 7.08
C ARG A 61 -16.28 -7.12 6.32
N SER A 62 -15.91 -7.96 5.35
CA SER A 62 -16.81 -8.85 4.61
C SER A 62 -17.00 -10.21 5.30
N ALA A 63 -16.05 -10.60 6.15
CA ALA A 63 -16.08 -11.84 6.92
C ALA A 63 -16.80 -11.70 8.28
N ALA A 64 -17.18 -10.50 8.69
CA ALA A 64 -18.10 -10.32 9.82
C ALA A 64 -19.47 -10.91 9.43
N PRO A 65 -19.99 -11.94 10.14
CA PRO A 65 -21.31 -12.47 9.85
C PRO A 65 -22.30 -11.34 10.09
N SER A 66 -22.92 -10.87 9.01
CA SER A 66 -24.19 -10.16 9.11
C SER A 66 -25.16 -11.11 9.76
N ASN A 67 -25.29 -11.02 11.09
CA ASN A 67 -26.36 -11.65 11.83
C ASN A 67 -27.64 -11.14 11.20
N LYS A 68 -28.26 -12.03 10.43
CA LYS A 68 -29.40 -11.74 9.58
C LYS A 68 -30.50 -11.22 10.48
N LEU A 69 -31.01 -10.07 10.06
CA LEU A 69 -32.24 -9.44 10.52
C LEU A 69 -33.34 -10.51 10.65
N VAL A 70 -33.63 -10.94 11.88
CA VAL A 70 -34.84 -11.72 12.16
C VAL A 70 -35.97 -10.73 12.34
N THR A 71 -36.65 -10.44 11.24
CA THR A 71 -38.05 -10.03 11.27
C THR A 71 -38.88 -11.26 11.61
N THR A 72 -39.56 -11.25 12.76
CA THR A 72 -40.75 -12.09 12.94
C THR A 72 -41.78 -11.31 13.74
N ALA A 73 -42.95 -11.22 13.14
CA ALA A 73 -44.13 -10.53 13.60
C ALA A 73 -44.69 -11.09 14.92
N LYS A 74 -45.35 -10.22 15.69
CA LYS A 74 -46.77 -10.37 16.04
C LYS A 74 -47.32 -9.08 16.62
#